data_AF-A0A652JX74-F1
#
_entry.id   AF-A0A652JX74-F1
#
_cell.length_a   1.000
_cell.length_b   1.000
_cell.length_c   1.000
_cell.angle_alpha   90.00
_cell.angle_beta   90.00
_cell.angle_gamma   90.00
#
_symmetry.space_group_name_H-M   'P 1'
#
loop_
_entity.id
_entity.type
_entity.pdbx_description
1 polymer ?
#
loop_
_entity_poly.entity_id
_entity_poly.type
_entity_poly.pdbx_seq_one_letter_code
_entity_poly.pdbx_strand_id
1 'polypeptide(L)'
;MGRGDLATLVRICDPAGRARGTGFLADHHGTVVTSHEAVDGLSRVLLRAPGDRSWLAEADAVIPLPESGLALVRTEGLGVRPLPLATRPEIEPGTYVRIPAHGWREARVLGPAAVTYTAADRFHSLADALELAVGTEGADALRLGGQAAGGPVLDIATGTVLAVLGTALHGDRRAAGYAVRLRTDDRLATLLRRNAATVPAYGPDLNLAAILELTATSTGPVREPDSWPEPVERPDCVREFARFATSGASVLALVGAPGTGRTTALAAFCARRARGVAPAPTVR
;
A
#
# COMPACT_ATOMS: atom_id res chain seq x y z
N MET A 1 24.58 -10.34 12.66
CA MET A 1 23.98 -9.24 11.87
C MET A 1 23.13 -9.87 10.79
N GLY A 2 21.82 -10.02 11.04
CA GLY A 2 20.95 -10.81 10.18
C GLY A 2 20.76 -10.15 8.82
N ARG A 3 20.89 -10.92 7.74
CA ARG A 3 20.18 -10.65 6.49
C ARG A 3 18.70 -10.51 6.87
N GLY A 4 18.23 -9.27 7.09
CA GLY A 4 16.81 -8.97 7.10
C GLY A 4 16.36 -9.29 5.68
N ASP A 5 15.81 -10.49 5.51
CA ASP A 5 15.68 -11.08 4.19
C ASP A 5 14.75 -10.18 3.37
N LEU A 6 15.07 -9.98 2.09
CA LEU A 6 14.19 -9.30 1.13
C LEU A 6 12.98 -10.21 0.81
N ALA A 7 12.54 -11.03 1.77
CA ALA A 7 11.56 -12.10 1.68
C ALA A 7 10.13 -11.62 1.35
N THR A 8 9.93 -10.30 1.34
CA THR A 8 8.69 -9.65 0.90
C THR A 8 8.80 -9.02 -0.49
N LEU A 9 10.01 -8.93 -1.06
CA LEU A 9 10.24 -8.26 -2.32
C LEU A 9 10.21 -9.24 -3.50
N VAL A 10 9.68 -8.75 -4.61
CA VAL A 10 9.57 -9.49 -5.87
C VAL A 10 10.67 -8.99 -6.80
N ARG A 11 11.52 -9.89 -7.30
CA ARG A 11 12.51 -9.52 -8.30
C ARG A 11 11.83 -9.41 -9.67
N ILE A 12 12.08 -8.31 -10.35
CA ILE A 12 11.61 -8.04 -11.71
C ILE A 12 12.72 -8.51 -12.67
N CYS A 13 12.40 -9.40 -13.59
CA CYS A 13 13.35 -9.95 -14.55
C CYS A 13 12.81 -9.80 -15.98
N ASP A 14 13.73 -9.67 -16.94
CA ASP A 14 13.39 -9.85 -18.34
C ASP A 14 13.05 -11.33 -18.64
N PRO A 15 12.52 -11.64 -19.85
CA PRO A 15 12.20 -13.02 -20.23
C PRO A 15 13.42 -13.97 -20.25
N ALA A 16 14.65 -13.45 -20.35
CA ALA A 16 15.88 -14.23 -20.24
C ALA A 16 16.29 -14.50 -18.77
N GLY A 17 15.52 -14.00 -17.80
CA GLY A 17 15.77 -14.17 -16.38
C GLY A 17 16.80 -13.19 -15.81
N ARG A 18 17.28 -12.21 -16.58
CA ARG A 18 18.17 -11.17 -16.09
C ARG A 18 17.36 -10.19 -15.26
N ALA A 19 17.86 -9.91 -14.07
CA ALA A 19 17.15 -9.04 -13.15
C ALA A 19 17.26 -7.56 -13.57
N ARG A 20 16.12 -6.89 -13.60
CA ARG A 20 15.91 -5.51 -14.07
C ARG A 20 15.58 -4.54 -12.94
N GLY A 21 15.22 -5.08 -11.78
CA GLY A 21 14.82 -4.31 -10.61
C GLY A 21 14.09 -5.20 -9.61
N THR A 22 13.38 -4.54 -8.72
CA THR A 22 12.61 -5.10 -7.63
C THR A 22 11.24 -4.43 -7.61
N GLY A 23 10.27 -5.10 -7.00
CA GLY A 23 8.95 -4.57 -6.72
C GLY A 23 8.43 -5.17 -5.42
N PHE A 24 7.23 -4.76 -5.05
CA PHE A 24 6.55 -5.25 -3.87
C PHE A 24 5.06 -5.36 -4.13
N LEU A 25 4.40 -6.25 -3.39
CA LEU A 25 2.97 -6.44 -3.54
C LEU A 25 2.22 -5.29 -2.85
N ALA A 26 1.25 -4.69 -3.53
CA ALA A 26 0.45 -3.57 -3.05
C ALA A 26 -0.95 -4.00 -2.58
N ASP A 27 -1.42 -5.20 -2.90
CA ASP A 27 -2.69 -5.70 -2.41
C ASP A 27 -2.80 -7.22 -2.50
N HIS A 28 -3.87 -7.76 -1.91
CA HIS A 28 -4.19 -9.18 -1.96
C HIS A 28 -4.72 -9.65 -3.33
N HIS A 29 -4.95 -8.75 -4.28
CA HIS A 29 -5.41 -9.09 -5.64
C HIS A 29 -4.24 -9.37 -6.59
N GLY A 30 -2.99 -9.33 -6.10
CA GLY A 30 -1.85 -9.64 -6.95
C GLY A 30 -1.36 -8.45 -7.76
N THR A 31 -1.39 -7.23 -7.20
CA THR A 31 -0.79 -6.06 -7.87
C THR A 31 0.61 -5.82 -7.33
N VAL A 32 1.63 -5.98 -8.16
CA VAL A 32 3.02 -5.60 -7.85
C VAL A 32 3.27 -4.17 -8.32
N VAL A 33 3.81 -3.33 -7.45
CA VAL A 33 4.30 -2.00 -7.79
C VAL A 33 5.82 -2.06 -7.97
N THR A 34 6.31 -1.41 -9.03
CA THR A 34 7.73 -1.24 -9.33
C THR A 34 7.95 0.10 -10.06
N SER A 35 9.19 0.42 -10.41
CA SER A 35 9.53 1.60 -11.20
C SER A 35 9.31 1.33 -12.70
N HIS A 36 9.00 2.38 -13.47
CA HIS A 36 8.83 2.25 -14.91
C HIS A 36 10.10 1.71 -15.59
N GLU A 37 11.29 2.20 -15.18
CA GLU A 37 12.59 1.75 -15.69
C GLU A 37 12.81 0.22 -15.58
N ALA A 38 12.18 -0.45 -14.60
CA ALA A 38 12.34 -1.89 -14.39
C ALA A 38 11.59 -2.72 -15.46
N VAL A 39 10.55 -2.14 -16.07
CA VAL A 39 9.74 -2.78 -17.12
C VAL A 39 9.93 -2.15 -18.49
N ASP A 40 10.63 -1.02 -18.56
CA ASP A 40 10.81 -0.25 -19.79
C ASP A 40 11.47 -1.09 -20.91
N GLY A 41 10.88 -1.00 -22.10
CA GLY A 41 11.25 -1.79 -23.27
C GLY A 41 10.89 -3.28 -23.22
N LEU A 42 10.17 -3.76 -22.19
CA LEU A 42 9.77 -5.17 -22.07
C LEU A 42 8.30 -5.37 -22.43
N SER A 43 8.04 -6.37 -23.27
CA SER A 43 6.67 -6.83 -23.57
C SER A 43 6.15 -7.85 -22.56
N ARG A 44 7.05 -8.53 -21.84
CA ARG A 44 6.74 -9.51 -20.80
C ARG A 44 7.75 -9.39 -19.67
N VAL A 45 7.30 -9.64 -18.45
CA VAL A 45 8.10 -9.50 -17.25
C VAL A 45 8.02 -10.78 -16.43
N LEU A 46 9.16 -11.35 -16.08
CA LEU A 46 9.23 -12.48 -15.16
C LEU A 46 9.36 -11.95 -13.72
N LEU A 47 8.35 -12.21 -12.91
CA LEU A 47 8.34 -11.94 -11.48
C LEU A 47 8.89 -13.14 -10.73
N ARG A 48 9.83 -12.91 -9.81
CA ARG A 48 10.33 -13.96 -8.91
C ARG A 48 10.15 -13.54 -7.47
N ALA A 49 9.30 -14.27 -6.75
CA ALA A 49 9.12 -14.11 -5.33
C ALA A 49 10.11 -15.00 -4.55
N PRO A 50 10.30 -14.71 -3.26
CA PRO A 50 11.09 -15.56 -2.37
C PRO A 50 10.48 -16.96 -2.26
N GLY A 51 11.34 -17.98 -2.17
CA GLY A 51 10.94 -19.39 -2.18
C GLY A 51 10.67 -19.97 -3.58
N ASP A 52 11.44 -19.53 -4.59
CA ASP A 52 11.42 -20.01 -5.99
C ASP A 52 10.08 -19.96 -6.73
N ARG A 53 9.10 -19.24 -6.18
CA ARG A 53 7.84 -18.95 -6.88
C ARG A 53 8.08 -17.92 -7.96
N SER A 54 7.57 -18.17 -9.15
CA SER A 54 7.69 -17.26 -10.28
C SER A 54 6.39 -17.13 -11.04
N TRP A 55 6.22 -15.98 -11.68
CA TRP A 55 5.07 -15.67 -12.49
C TRP A 55 5.53 -14.90 -13.74
N LEU A 56 5.11 -15.34 -14.92
CA LEU A 56 5.34 -14.62 -16.16
C LEU A 56 4.15 -13.70 -16.41
N ALA A 57 4.35 -12.39 -16.26
CA ALA A 57 3.37 -11.39 -16.62
C ALA A 57 3.46 -11.11 -18.12
N GLU A 58 2.36 -11.37 -18.81
CA GLU A 58 2.15 -11.04 -20.22
C GLU A 58 1.89 -9.53 -20.41
N ALA A 59 1.91 -9.06 -21.66
CA ALA A 59 1.86 -7.64 -21.97
C ALA A 59 0.64 -6.91 -21.37
N ASP A 60 -0.52 -7.55 -21.34
CA ASP A 60 -1.76 -7.00 -20.79
C ASP A 60 -1.75 -6.88 -19.26
N ALA A 61 -0.88 -7.66 -18.59
CA ALA A 61 -0.66 -7.63 -17.16
C ALA A 61 0.34 -6.56 -16.72
N VAL A 62 1.07 -5.94 -17.66
CA VAL A 62 2.03 -4.87 -17.38
C VAL A 62 1.41 -3.52 -17.75
N ILE A 63 1.20 -2.67 -16.75
CA ILE A 63 0.63 -1.33 -16.90
C ILE A 63 1.74 -0.31 -16.61
N PRO A 64 2.45 0.20 -17.63
CA PRO A 64 3.45 1.24 -17.45
C PRO A 64 2.79 2.58 -17.11
N LEU A 65 3.36 3.30 -16.16
CA LEU A 65 2.93 4.63 -15.71
C LEU A 65 4.11 5.60 -15.77
N PRO A 66 4.63 5.90 -16.97
CA PRO A 66 5.90 6.59 -17.11
C PRO A 66 5.85 8.05 -16.62
N GLU A 67 4.68 8.69 -16.68
CA GLU A 67 4.45 10.03 -16.10
C GLU A 67 4.56 10.08 -14.57
N SER A 68 4.45 8.92 -13.91
CA SER A 68 4.64 8.79 -12.46
C SER A 68 5.97 8.08 -12.12
N GLY A 69 6.75 7.68 -13.13
CA GLY A 69 7.96 6.87 -12.96
C GLY A 69 7.70 5.45 -12.43
N LEU A 70 6.46 4.95 -12.56
CA LEU A 70 5.99 3.70 -11.94
C LEU A 70 5.53 2.68 -12.98
N ALA A 71 5.34 1.45 -12.54
CA ALA A 71 4.61 0.43 -13.27
C ALA A 71 3.84 -0.48 -12.30
N LEU A 72 2.69 -0.96 -12.76
CA LEU A 72 1.90 -1.97 -12.08
C LEU A 72 1.96 -3.27 -12.85
N VAL A 73 2.24 -4.39 -12.17
CA VAL A 73 2.28 -5.71 -12.78
C VAL A 73 1.28 -6.62 -12.07
N ARG A 74 0.33 -7.17 -12.82
CA ARG A 74 -0.63 -8.16 -12.29
C ARG A 74 0.04 -9.53 -12.20
N THR A 75 -0.20 -10.21 -11.09
CA THR A 75 0.39 -11.52 -10.77
C THR A 75 -0.56 -12.36 -9.93
N GLU A 76 -0.31 -13.66 -9.90
CA GLU A 76 -0.98 -14.58 -8.98
C GLU A 76 0.04 -15.45 -8.24
N GLY A 77 -0.36 -16.02 -7.10
CA GLY A 77 0.38 -17.12 -6.47
C GLY A 77 1.77 -16.81 -5.90
N LEU A 78 2.25 -15.55 -5.93
CA LEU A 78 3.58 -15.20 -5.39
C LEU A 78 3.71 -15.39 -3.87
N GLY A 79 2.57 -15.42 -3.16
CA GLY A 79 2.42 -15.58 -1.72
C GLY A 79 3.42 -14.80 -0.86
N VAL A 80 3.70 -13.58 -1.30
CA VAL A 80 4.27 -12.49 -0.50
C VAL A 80 3.11 -11.69 0.10
N ARG A 81 3.33 -11.05 1.26
CA ARG A 81 2.31 -10.18 1.86
C ARG A 81 2.38 -8.79 1.23
N PRO A 82 1.23 -8.13 0.99
CA PRO A 82 1.25 -6.77 0.51
C PRO A 82 1.77 -5.80 1.58
N LEU A 83 2.39 -4.71 1.13
CA LEU A 83 2.90 -3.65 2.00
C LEU A 83 1.90 -2.49 2.09
N PRO A 84 1.75 -1.86 3.28
CA PRO A 84 0.90 -0.68 3.41
C PRO A 84 1.49 0.49 2.61
N LEU A 85 0.62 1.24 1.94
CA LEU A 85 0.98 2.40 1.12
C LEU A 85 0.62 3.70 1.82
N ALA A 86 1.57 4.64 1.90
CA ALA A 86 1.32 5.95 2.48
C ALA A 86 0.48 6.79 1.52
N THR A 87 -0.56 7.45 2.06
CA THR A 87 -1.37 8.42 1.32
C THR A 87 -1.21 9.84 1.87
N ARG A 88 -0.25 10.05 2.79
CA ARG A 88 -0.01 11.36 3.39
C ARG A 88 0.45 12.37 2.32
N PRO A 89 -0.03 13.64 2.39
CA PRO A 89 0.22 14.63 1.34
C PRO A 89 1.70 15.04 1.27
N GLU A 90 2.41 15.00 2.39
CA GLU A 90 3.82 15.40 2.51
C GLU A 90 4.61 14.41 3.35
N ILE A 91 5.90 14.27 3.04
CA ILE A 91 6.87 13.51 3.82
C ILE A 91 7.83 14.50 4.44
N GLU A 92 7.95 14.51 5.77
CA GLU A 92 8.78 15.47 6.48
C GLU A 92 10.27 15.26 6.13
N PRO A 93 10.98 16.31 5.70
CA PRO A 93 12.43 16.27 5.59
C PRO A 93 13.06 15.80 6.90
N GLY A 94 13.93 14.83 6.79
CA GLY A 94 14.58 14.21 7.92
C GLY A 94 13.96 12.89 8.38
N THR A 95 12.83 12.47 7.78
CA THR A 95 12.22 11.15 8.01
C THR A 95 13.24 10.04 7.73
N TYR A 96 13.35 9.11 8.67
CA TYR A 96 14.20 7.92 8.56
C TYR A 96 13.47 6.82 7.79
N VAL A 97 14.13 6.28 6.78
CA VAL A 97 13.56 5.27 5.88
C VAL A 97 14.48 4.07 5.70
N ARG A 98 13.93 2.92 5.30
CA ARG A 98 14.69 1.75 4.83
C ARG A 98 14.50 1.54 3.35
N ILE A 99 15.59 1.19 2.70
CA ILE A 99 15.66 0.94 1.26
C ILE A 99 16.32 -0.42 0.97
N PRO A 100 15.90 -1.13 -0.09
CA PRO A 100 16.55 -2.36 -0.53
C PRO A 100 17.81 -2.06 -1.36
N ALA A 101 18.91 -1.77 -0.68
CA ALA A 101 20.22 -1.45 -1.25
C ALA A 101 21.26 -2.50 -0.79
N HIS A 102 21.40 -3.60 -1.55
CA HIS A 102 22.18 -4.79 -1.14
C HIS A 102 21.76 -5.38 0.22
N GLY A 103 20.44 -5.45 0.41
CA GLY A 103 19.79 -5.72 1.69
C GLY A 103 19.14 -4.46 2.23
N TRP A 104 18.49 -4.55 3.40
CA TRP A 104 17.91 -3.36 4.00
C TRP A 104 18.99 -2.41 4.52
N ARG A 105 18.89 -1.15 4.11
CA ARG A 105 19.75 -0.05 4.55
C ARG A 105 18.92 1.14 4.97
N GLU A 106 19.42 1.87 5.97
CA GLU A 106 18.78 3.11 6.40
C GLU A 106 19.21 4.26 5.49
N ALA A 107 18.27 5.17 5.25
CA ALA A 107 18.46 6.40 4.52
C ALA A 107 17.60 7.48 5.17
N ARG A 108 17.79 8.74 4.75
CA ARG A 108 17.03 9.87 5.25
C ARG A 108 16.44 10.67 4.11
N VAL A 109 15.17 11.06 4.24
CA VAL A 109 14.52 11.95 3.28
C VAL A 109 15.12 13.35 3.44
N LEU A 110 15.58 13.97 2.36
CA LEU A 110 16.10 15.34 2.36
C LEU A 110 15.03 16.36 1.97
N GLY A 111 14.01 15.93 1.23
CA GLY A 111 12.90 16.77 0.78
C GLY A 111 12.46 16.42 -0.63
N PRO A 112 11.49 17.18 -1.17
CA PRO A 112 11.05 17.03 -2.55
C PRO A 112 12.13 17.49 -3.53
N ALA A 113 12.17 16.87 -4.71
CA ALA A 113 13.06 17.19 -5.80
C ALA A 113 12.37 16.98 -7.16
N ALA A 114 12.66 17.88 -8.09
CA ALA A 114 12.37 17.66 -9.50
C ALA A 114 13.46 16.74 -10.07
N VAL A 115 13.04 15.68 -10.76
CA VAL A 115 13.95 14.72 -11.38
C VAL A 115 13.52 14.43 -12.81
N THR A 116 14.48 14.00 -13.61
CA THR A 116 14.28 13.51 -14.97
C THR A 116 14.79 12.08 -15.07
N TYR A 117 14.19 11.29 -15.94
CA TYR A 117 14.79 10.02 -16.36
C TYR A 117 14.53 9.75 -17.83
N THR A 118 15.43 8.98 -18.42
CA THR A 118 15.38 8.56 -19.81
C THR A 118 14.70 7.20 -19.89
N ALA A 119 13.54 7.13 -20.53
CA ALA A 119 12.92 5.88 -20.96
C ALA A 119 13.30 5.57 -22.42
N ALA A 120 12.97 4.36 -22.89
CA ALA A 120 13.25 3.91 -24.25
C ALA A 120 12.54 4.76 -25.32
N ASP A 121 11.40 5.37 -24.99
CA ASP A 121 10.64 6.23 -25.89
C ASP A 121 11.10 7.71 -25.81
N ARG A 122 11.18 8.28 -24.60
CA ARG A 122 11.49 9.70 -24.37
C ARG A 122 11.99 9.99 -22.96
N PHE A 123 12.27 11.26 -22.71
CA PHE A 123 12.55 11.79 -21.37
C PHE A 123 11.26 12.10 -20.62
N HIS A 124 11.23 11.75 -19.34
CA HIS A 124 10.15 12.06 -18.42
C HIS A 124 10.65 12.97 -17.31
N SER A 125 9.86 14.01 -17.00
CA SER A 125 10.11 14.92 -15.88
C SER A 125 9.09 14.65 -14.78
N LEU A 126 9.58 14.50 -13.55
CA LEU A 126 8.80 14.19 -12.36
C LEU A 126 9.08 15.28 -11.31
N ALA A 127 8.05 16.05 -10.96
CA ALA A 127 8.22 17.26 -10.15
C ALA A 127 8.31 17.02 -8.63
N ASP A 128 7.88 15.84 -8.16
CA ASP A 128 7.63 15.56 -6.73
C ASP A 128 8.26 14.22 -6.30
N ALA A 129 9.49 13.97 -6.74
CA ALA A 129 10.29 12.86 -6.23
C ALA A 129 10.88 13.21 -4.85
N LEU A 130 11.25 12.20 -4.08
CA LEU A 130 11.98 12.36 -2.83
C LEU A 130 13.48 12.23 -3.08
N GLU A 131 14.24 13.19 -2.57
CA GLU A 131 15.69 13.10 -2.49
C GLU A 131 16.09 12.34 -1.22
N LEU A 132 17.02 11.38 -1.35
CA LEU A 132 17.48 10.54 -0.25
C LEU A 132 18.96 10.76 0.04
N ALA A 133 19.29 10.97 1.31
CA ALA A 133 20.62 10.78 1.84
C ALA A 133 20.83 9.30 2.14
N VAL A 134 21.77 8.68 1.42
CA VAL A 134 22.13 7.27 1.54
C VAL A 134 23.61 7.17 1.89
N GLY A 135 23.97 6.27 2.79
CA GLY A 135 25.37 5.98 3.08
C GLY A 135 26.12 5.46 1.84
N THR A 136 27.45 5.52 1.86
CA THR A 136 28.31 5.15 0.73
C THR A 136 28.07 3.74 0.21
N GLU A 137 27.93 2.74 1.09
CA GLU A 137 27.61 1.36 0.68
C GLU A 137 26.23 1.24 0.00
N GLY A 138 25.27 2.08 0.41
CA GLY A 138 23.93 2.08 -0.18
C GLY A 138 23.88 2.79 -1.53
N ALA A 139 24.72 3.80 -1.74
CA ALA A 139 24.82 4.51 -3.02
C ALA A 139 25.28 3.60 -4.17
N ASP A 140 26.15 2.62 -3.89
CA ASP A 140 26.58 1.64 -4.89
C ASP A 140 25.44 0.75 -5.39
N ALA A 141 24.46 0.45 -4.53
CA ALA A 141 23.28 -0.31 -4.92
C ALA A 141 22.31 0.47 -5.81
N LEU A 142 22.39 1.80 -5.79
CA LEU A 142 21.52 2.73 -6.51
C LEU A 142 22.10 3.18 -7.85
N ARG A 143 23.24 2.61 -8.27
CA ARG A 143 23.80 2.83 -9.60
C ARG A 143 22.79 2.41 -10.67
N LEU A 144 22.82 3.12 -11.80
CA LEU A 144 21.97 2.86 -12.96
C LEU A 144 22.01 1.39 -13.38
N GLY A 145 20.84 0.78 -13.59
CA GLY A 145 20.72 -0.64 -13.93
C GLY A 145 20.93 -1.59 -12.74
N GLY A 146 21.04 -1.04 -11.53
CA GLY A 146 21.08 -1.78 -10.28
C GLY A 146 19.76 -2.45 -9.94
N GLN A 147 19.81 -3.45 -9.05
CA GLN A 147 18.65 -4.25 -8.66
C GLN A 147 17.68 -3.54 -7.71
N ALA A 148 18.08 -2.38 -7.19
CA ALA A 148 17.28 -1.58 -6.26
C ALA A 148 16.15 -0.79 -6.95
N ALA A 149 16.23 -0.62 -8.28
CA ALA A 149 15.19 0.00 -9.10
C ALA A 149 13.81 -0.60 -8.78
N GLY A 150 12.83 0.23 -8.46
CA GLY A 150 11.47 -0.20 -8.15
C GLY A 150 11.24 -0.75 -6.74
N GLY A 151 12.30 -0.82 -5.92
CA GLY A 151 12.19 -1.22 -4.52
C GLY A 151 11.45 -0.20 -3.65
N PRO A 152 10.76 -0.64 -2.58
CA PRO A 152 10.04 0.28 -1.71
C PRO A 152 10.99 1.08 -0.81
N VAL A 153 10.64 2.35 -0.59
CA VAL A 153 11.19 3.19 0.47
C VAL A 153 10.24 3.11 1.67
N LEU A 154 10.64 2.43 2.74
CA LEU A 154 9.80 2.18 3.91
C LEU A 154 10.07 3.19 5.00
N ASP A 155 9.04 3.76 5.59
CA ASP A 155 9.13 4.48 6.87
C ASP A 155 9.64 3.51 7.95
N ILE A 156 10.69 3.88 8.68
CA ILE A 156 11.27 3.01 9.72
C ILE A 156 10.30 2.77 10.88
N ALA A 157 9.48 3.76 11.23
CA ALA A 157 8.60 3.70 12.37
C ALA A 157 7.33 2.89 12.07
N THR A 158 6.77 3.04 10.87
CA THR A 158 5.47 2.43 10.52
C THR A 158 5.59 1.22 9.59
N GLY A 159 6.70 1.07 8.87
CA GLY A 159 6.83 0.06 7.81
C GLY A 159 6.01 0.37 6.56
N THR A 160 5.40 1.56 6.48
CA THR A 160 4.62 2.01 5.31
C THR A 160 5.54 2.42 4.16
N VAL A 161 5.16 2.05 2.94
CA VAL A 161 5.85 2.51 1.72
C VAL A 161 5.55 3.98 1.48
N LEU A 162 6.59 4.81 1.50
CA LEU A 162 6.51 6.24 1.22
C LEU A 162 6.74 6.57 -0.26
N ALA A 163 7.59 5.78 -0.92
CA ALA A 163 8.01 6.00 -2.30
C ALA A 163 8.60 4.71 -2.91
N VAL A 164 8.89 4.78 -4.20
CA VAL A 164 9.52 3.71 -4.99
C VAL A 164 10.86 4.20 -5.53
N LEU A 165 11.93 3.47 -5.29
CA LEU A 165 13.27 3.85 -5.73
C LEU A 165 13.38 3.92 -7.26
N GLY A 166 14.09 4.92 -7.75
CA GLY A 166 14.50 5.00 -9.15
C GLY A 166 16.01 5.18 -9.28
N THR A 167 16.66 4.31 -10.04
CA THR A 167 18.12 4.35 -10.25
C THR A 167 18.54 5.16 -11.48
N ALA A 168 17.63 5.36 -12.43
CA ALA A 168 17.80 6.23 -13.59
C ALA A 168 17.33 7.67 -13.39
N LEU A 169 16.90 8.03 -12.17
CA LEU A 169 16.44 9.38 -11.84
C LEU A 169 17.63 10.32 -11.66
N HIS A 170 17.55 11.48 -12.29
CA HIS A 170 18.55 12.54 -12.24
C HIS A 170 17.89 13.85 -11.80
N GLY A 171 18.35 14.46 -10.71
CA GLY A 171 17.93 15.78 -10.27
C GLY A 171 19.08 16.79 -10.28
N ASP A 172 18.78 18.03 -9.89
CA ASP A 172 19.74 19.14 -9.91
C ASP A 172 20.94 18.94 -8.98
N ARG A 173 20.73 18.22 -7.87
CA ARG A 173 21.77 17.88 -6.90
C ARG A 173 22.32 16.49 -7.20
N ARG A 174 23.63 16.29 -7.03
CA ARG A 174 24.17 14.93 -6.94
C ARG A 174 23.70 14.31 -5.62
N ALA A 175 22.52 13.71 -5.64
CA ALA A 175 22.00 12.91 -4.54
C ALA A 175 22.50 11.47 -4.64
N ALA A 176 22.54 10.78 -3.50
CA ALA A 176 22.86 9.36 -3.47
C ALA A 176 21.71 8.47 -3.97
N GLY A 177 20.47 9.01 -3.99
CA GLY A 177 19.30 8.31 -4.52
C GLY A 177 18.06 9.20 -4.62
N TYR A 178 17.16 8.80 -5.51
CA TYR A 178 15.84 9.41 -5.68
C TYR A 178 14.74 8.34 -5.63
N ALA A 179 13.55 8.74 -5.21
CA ALA A 179 12.39 7.86 -5.17
C ALA A 179 11.11 8.59 -5.60
N VAL A 180 10.25 7.93 -6.37
CA VAL A 180 8.98 8.50 -6.85
C VAL A 180 7.85 8.16 -5.88
N ARG A 181 7.00 9.14 -5.59
CA ARG A 181 5.88 8.97 -4.65
C ARG A 181 4.69 8.27 -5.32
N LEU A 182 3.97 7.45 -4.56
CA LEU A 182 2.68 6.89 -5.00
C LEU A 182 1.58 7.90 -4.71
N ARG A 183 1.32 8.81 -5.65
CA ARG A 183 0.28 9.84 -5.48
C ARG A 183 -1.11 9.31 -5.78
N THR A 184 -2.10 9.83 -5.07
CA THR A 184 -3.51 9.64 -5.42
C THR A 184 -3.83 10.46 -6.67
N ASP A 185 -3.58 9.87 -7.83
CA ASP A 185 -4.09 10.32 -9.12
C ASP A 185 -5.12 9.32 -9.66
N ASP A 186 -5.78 9.62 -10.78
CA ASP A 186 -6.83 8.75 -11.34
C ASP A 186 -6.34 7.33 -11.65
N ARG A 187 -5.03 7.14 -11.89
CA ARG A 187 -4.44 5.86 -12.28
C ARG A 187 -4.13 4.99 -11.06
N LEU A 188 -3.71 5.60 -9.94
CA LEU A 188 -3.39 4.90 -8.69
C LEU A 188 -4.51 4.92 -7.65
N ALA A 189 -5.52 5.79 -7.79
CA ALA A 189 -6.57 5.96 -6.78
C ALA A 189 -7.28 4.66 -6.41
N THR A 190 -7.61 3.82 -7.40
CA THR A 190 -8.25 2.52 -7.15
C THR A 190 -7.34 1.57 -6.37
N LEU A 191 -6.04 1.52 -6.72
CA LEU A 191 -5.06 0.71 -6.02
C LEU A 191 -4.87 1.17 -4.57
N LEU A 192 -4.66 2.48 -4.36
CA LEU A 192 -4.45 3.06 -3.04
C LEU A 192 -5.67 2.86 -2.13
N ARG A 193 -6.89 3.05 -2.66
CA ARG A 193 -8.13 2.79 -1.90
C ARG A 193 -8.24 1.32 -1.50
N ARG A 194 -7.92 0.40 -2.39
CA ARG A 194 -7.94 -1.05 -2.12
C ARG A 194 -6.89 -1.46 -1.09
N ASN A 195 -5.67 -0.93 -1.20
CA ASN A 195 -4.62 -1.13 -0.20
C ASN A 195 -5.08 -0.62 1.17
N ALA A 196 -5.56 0.63 1.25
CA ALA A 196 -6.02 1.25 2.49
C ALA A 196 -7.18 0.49 3.17
N ALA A 197 -8.01 -0.21 2.39
CA ALA A 197 -9.13 -0.99 2.90
C ALA A 197 -8.74 -2.40 3.38
N THR A 198 -7.56 -2.92 3.01
CA THR A 198 -7.21 -4.34 3.24
C THR A 198 -5.85 -4.57 3.89
N VAL A 199 -4.93 -3.60 3.82
CA VAL A 199 -3.57 -3.70 4.34
C VAL A 199 -3.40 -2.66 5.45
N PRO A 200 -3.30 -3.06 6.73
CA PRO A 200 -3.29 -2.11 7.85
C PRO A 200 -2.03 -1.24 7.86
N ALA A 201 -2.23 0.07 8.02
CA ALA A 201 -1.19 1.06 8.22
C ALA A 201 -1.51 1.89 9.47
N TYR A 202 -0.48 2.29 10.22
CA TYR A 202 -0.62 2.88 11.56
C TYR A 202 0.06 4.27 11.65
N GLY A 203 -0.16 4.95 12.79
CA GLY A 203 0.47 6.24 13.06
C GLY A 203 -0.01 7.31 12.07
N PRO A 204 0.91 8.10 11.47
CA PRO A 204 0.55 9.13 10.47
C PRO A 204 -0.16 8.59 9.22
N ASP A 205 -0.03 7.29 8.94
CA ASP A 205 -0.68 6.63 7.79
C ASP A 205 -1.92 5.82 8.19
N LEU A 206 -2.52 6.10 9.35
CA LEU A 206 -3.69 5.35 9.84
C LEU A 206 -4.78 5.23 8.77
N ASN A 207 -5.11 3.99 8.39
CA ASN A 207 -6.04 3.71 7.30
C ASN A 207 -7.26 2.87 7.74
N LEU A 208 -8.19 2.62 6.80
CA LEU A 208 -9.43 1.90 7.09
C LEU A 208 -9.17 0.49 7.64
N ALA A 209 -8.24 -0.27 7.06
CA ALA A 209 -7.89 -1.60 7.53
C ALA A 209 -7.43 -1.59 9.00
N ALA A 210 -6.52 -0.68 9.35
CA ALA A 210 -6.03 -0.55 10.72
C ALA A 210 -7.12 -0.03 11.68
N ILE A 211 -7.98 0.88 11.23
CA ILE A 211 -9.12 1.33 12.04
C ILE A 211 -10.05 0.14 12.34
N LEU A 212 -10.37 -0.69 11.35
CA LEU A 212 -11.19 -1.89 11.55
C LEU A 212 -10.52 -2.86 12.54
N GLU A 213 -9.21 -3.09 12.42
CA GLU A 213 -8.43 -3.92 13.35
C GLU A 213 -8.44 -3.36 14.78
N LEU A 214 -8.18 -2.06 14.94
CA LEU A 214 -8.20 -1.38 16.24
C LEU A 214 -9.60 -1.39 16.87
N THR A 215 -10.67 -1.19 16.09
CA THR A 215 -12.04 -1.28 16.61
C THR A 215 -12.41 -2.70 17.03
N ALA A 216 -11.99 -3.72 16.27
CA ALA A 216 -12.23 -5.12 16.60
C ALA A 216 -11.49 -5.53 17.89
N THR A 217 -10.26 -5.08 18.08
CA THR A 217 -9.49 -5.33 19.31
C THR A 217 -10.04 -4.58 20.52
N SER A 218 -10.50 -3.33 20.35
CA SER A 218 -11.02 -2.49 21.45
C SER A 218 -12.39 -2.91 21.97
N THR A 219 -13.23 -3.51 21.12
CA THR A 219 -14.61 -3.88 21.47
C THR A 219 -14.72 -5.29 22.09
N GLY A 220 -13.59 -6.00 22.21
CA GLY A 220 -13.56 -7.43 22.55
C GLY A 220 -14.16 -8.30 21.43
N PRO A 221 -14.02 -9.64 21.48
CA PRO A 221 -14.74 -10.48 20.57
C PRO A 221 -16.23 -10.14 20.65
N VAL A 222 -16.90 -10.01 19.50
CA VAL A 222 -18.37 -10.10 19.47
C VAL A 222 -18.66 -11.44 20.13
N ARG A 223 -19.10 -11.44 21.40
CA ARG A 223 -19.59 -12.65 22.04
C ARG A 223 -20.53 -13.25 21.02
N GLU A 224 -20.27 -14.50 20.62
CA GLU A 224 -21.33 -15.30 20.01
C GLU A 224 -22.55 -15.04 20.89
N PRO A 225 -23.68 -14.58 20.31
CA PRO A 225 -24.85 -14.35 21.13
C PRO A 225 -24.98 -15.62 21.97
N ASP A 226 -25.09 -15.48 23.30
CA ASP A 226 -25.46 -16.66 24.10
C ASP A 226 -26.73 -17.25 23.46
N SER A 227 -27.17 -18.43 23.89
CA SER A 227 -28.40 -19.07 23.41
C SER A 227 -29.70 -18.27 23.67
N TRP A 228 -29.63 -16.94 23.73
CA TRP A 228 -30.72 -16.01 23.52
C TRP A 228 -31.50 -16.38 22.26
N PRO A 229 -32.84 -16.36 22.33
CA PRO A 229 -33.68 -16.55 21.16
C PRO A 229 -33.36 -15.53 20.08
N GLU A 230 -33.59 -15.91 18.83
CA GLU A 230 -33.38 -15.08 17.65
C GLU A 230 -33.98 -13.67 17.87
N PRO A 231 -33.17 -12.59 17.76
CA PRO A 231 -33.65 -11.25 18.01
C PRO A 231 -34.83 -10.91 17.09
N VAL A 232 -35.98 -10.58 17.68
CA VAL A 232 -37.15 -10.17 16.91
C VAL A 232 -36.85 -8.85 16.18
N GLU A 233 -36.98 -8.87 14.86
CA GLU A 233 -36.77 -7.68 14.04
C GLU A 233 -37.79 -6.59 14.39
N ARG A 234 -37.30 -5.36 14.57
CA ARG A 234 -38.10 -4.20 14.91
C ARG A 234 -38.12 -3.25 13.71
N PRO A 235 -39.25 -3.13 12.99
CA PRO A 235 -39.32 -2.35 11.74
C PRO A 235 -38.87 -0.90 11.89
N ASP A 236 -39.17 -0.26 13.03
CA ASP A 236 -38.75 1.11 13.29
C ASP A 236 -37.24 1.24 13.43
N CYS A 237 -36.59 0.32 14.17
CA CYS A 237 -35.13 0.32 14.27
C CYS A 237 -34.47 0.03 12.92
N VAL A 238 -35.01 -0.92 12.14
CA VAL A 238 -34.48 -1.26 10.81
C VAL A 238 -34.56 -0.06 9.88
N ARG A 239 -35.69 0.66 9.88
CA ARG A 239 -35.88 1.87 9.07
C ARG A 239 -34.90 2.97 9.45
N GLU A 240 -34.73 3.26 10.74
CA GLU A 240 -33.77 4.28 11.20
C GLU A 240 -32.32 3.89 10.90
N PHE A 241 -31.96 2.62 11.07
CA PHE A 241 -30.61 2.13 10.73
C PHE A 241 -30.34 2.18 9.22
N ALA A 242 -31.32 1.83 8.39
CA ALA A 242 -31.20 1.94 6.94
C ALA A 242 -31.03 3.40 6.52
N ARG A 243 -31.85 4.30 7.07
CA ARG A 243 -31.75 5.75 6.84
C ARG A 243 -30.38 6.29 7.25
N PHE A 244 -29.89 5.89 8.42
CA PHE A 244 -28.55 6.27 8.89
C PHE A 244 -27.46 5.76 7.95
N ALA A 245 -27.52 4.50 7.52
CA ALA A 245 -26.52 3.88 6.65
C ALA A 245 -26.40 4.57 5.28
N THR A 246 -27.51 5.10 4.77
CA THR A 246 -27.53 5.84 3.50
C THR A 246 -27.36 7.35 3.68
N SER A 247 -27.26 7.84 4.93
CA SER A 247 -27.04 9.26 5.23
C SER A 247 -25.55 9.59 5.31
N GLY A 248 -25.21 10.87 5.19
CA GLY A 248 -23.87 11.39 5.51
C GLY A 248 -23.62 11.62 7.01
N ALA A 249 -24.51 11.13 7.90
CA ALA A 249 -24.38 11.36 9.33
C ALA A 249 -23.33 10.44 9.97
N SER A 250 -22.51 11.00 10.86
CA SER A 250 -21.45 10.24 11.56
C SER A 250 -21.90 9.67 12.91
N VAL A 251 -23.05 10.11 13.44
CA VAL A 251 -23.53 9.74 14.78
C VAL A 251 -25.01 9.33 14.71
N LEU A 252 -25.34 8.22 15.37
CA LEU A 252 -26.72 7.74 15.54
C LEU A 252 -27.07 7.70 17.02
N ALA A 253 -28.04 8.51 17.44
CA ALA A 253 -28.52 8.52 18.81
C ALA A 253 -29.52 7.37 19.07
N LEU A 254 -29.28 6.57 20.12
CA LEU A 254 -30.22 5.55 20.59
C LEU A 254 -31.18 6.12 21.64
N VAL A 255 -32.26 6.76 21.20
CA VAL A 255 -33.27 7.36 22.09
C VAL A 255 -34.44 6.41 22.35
N GLY A 256 -35.01 6.43 23.55
CA GLY A 256 -36.25 5.73 23.89
C GLY A 256 -36.29 5.17 25.32
N ALA A 257 -37.43 4.58 25.69
CA ALA A 257 -37.63 3.97 27.02
C ALA A 257 -36.72 2.75 27.25
N PRO A 258 -36.22 2.51 28.48
CA PRO A 258 -35.48 1.29 28.84
C PRO A 258 -36.23 0.00 28.45
N GLY A 259 -35.51 -1.09 28.17
CA GLY A 259 -36.11 -2.40 27.85
C GLY A 259 -36.65 -2.58 26.43
N THR A 260 -36.54 -1.58 25.56
CA THR A 260 -37.03 -1.63 24.16
C THR A 260 -36.14 -2.43 23.19
N GLY A 261 -35.02 -3.00 23.65
CA GLY A 261 -34.13 -3.85 22.83
C GLY A 261 -33.28 -3.10 21.79
N ARG A 262 -33.23 -1.76 21.83
CA ARG A 262 -32.47 -0.93 20.88
C ARG A 262 -30.97 -1.22 20.86
N THR A 263 -30.38 -1.55 22.00
CA THR A 263 -28.96 -1.96 22.10
C THR A 263 -28.70 -3.29 21.39
N THR A 264 -29.60 -4.26 21.53
CA THR A 264 -29.55 -5.53 20.80
C THR A 264 -29.71 -5.31 19.29
N ALA A 265 -30.65 -4.45 18.89
CA ALA A 265 -30.84 -4.10 17.49
C ALA A 265 -29.61 -3.39 16.89
N LEU A 266 -28.99 -2.46 17.64
CA LEU A 266 -27.74 -1.81 17.25
C LEU A 266 -26.63 -2.87 17.12
N ALA A 267 -26.48 -3.77 18.09
CA ALA A 267 -25.44 -4.80 18.06
C ALA A 267 -25.55 -5.69 16.80
N ALA A 268 -26.77 -6.11 16.44
CA ALA A 268 -27.04 -6.87 15.22
C ALA A 268 -26.72 -6.05 13.95
N PHE A 269 -27.08 -4.77 13.91
CA PHE A 269 -26.73 -3.87 12.81
C PHE A 269 -25.21 -3.72 12.64
N CYS A 270 -24.46 -3.52 13.73
CA CYS A 270 -23.01 -3.44 13.72
C CYS A 270 -22.40 -4.74 13.14
N ALA A 271 -22.89 -5.90 13.59
CA ALA A 271 -22.41 -7.20 13.13
C ALA A 271 -22.72 -7.47 11.65
N ARG A 272 -23.81 -6.93 11.11
CA ARG A 272 -24.10 -6.96 9.68
C ARG A 272 -23.17 -6.03 8.90
N ARG A 273 -22.96 -4.79 9.37
CA ARG A 273 -22.05 -3.83 8.72
C ARG A 273 -20.62 -4.33 8.67
N ALA A 274 -20.12 -4.93 9.74
CA ALA A 274 -18.78 -5.49 9.80
C ALA A 274 -18.55 -6.64 8.79
N ARG A 275 -19.60 -7.36 8.39
CA ARG A 275 -19.57 -8.46 7.42
C ARG A 275 -20.04 -8.07 6.01
N GLY A 276 -20.40 -6.80 5.81
CA GLY A 276 -20.91 -6.31 4.53
C GLY A 276 -19.82 -6.10 3.48
N VAL A 277 -20.24 -5.78 2.25
CA VAL A 277 -19.34 -5.51 1.11
C VAL A 277 -18.45 -4.27 1.34
N ALA A 278 -18.92 -3.33 2.18
CA ALA A 278 -18.18 -2.15 2.60
C ALA A 278 -18.14 -2.09 4.14
N PRO A 279 -17.23 -2.81 4.80
CA PRO A 279 -17.10 -2.79 6.25
C PRO A 279 -16.75 -1.38 6.73
N ALA A 280 -17.36 -0.96 7.83
CA ALA A 280 -17.15 0.36 8.43
C ALA A 280 -16.87 0.21 9.94
N PRO A 281 -16.01 1.06 10.51
CA PRO A 281 -15.73 1.02 11.94
C PRO A 281 -17.01 1.21 12.72
N THR A 282 -17.20 0.33 13.70
CA THR A 282 -18.30 0.45 14.63
C THR A 282 -17.77 0.44 16.05
N VAL A 283 -17.91 1.57 16.72
CA VAL A 283 -17.63 1.73 18.15
C VAL A 283 -18.98 1.73 18.87
N ARG A 284 -19.12 0.90 19.92
CA ARG A 284 -20.34 0.79 20.73
C ARG A 284 -20.16 1.49 22.06
#